data_AF-A0A6P5AFA0-F1
#
_entry.id   AF-A0A6P5AFA0-F1
#
_cell.length_a   1.000
_cell.length_b   1.000
_cell.length_c   1.000
_cell.angle_alpha   90.00
_cell.angle_beta   90.00
_cell.angle_gamma   90.00
#
_symmetry.space_group_name_H-M   'P 1'
#
loop_
_entity.id
_entity.type
_entity.pdbx_description
1 polymer ?
#
loop_
_entity_poly.entity_id
_entity_poly.type
_entity_poly.pdbx_seq_one_letter_code
_entity_poly.pdbx_strand_id
1 'polypeptide(L)'
;MSAAGTVGAERDGGKSQREHMYREFQTWAVQTYGDSGKTKTVTRKKYRRITRYLSGDEKPTTDNAKFRFWVKSKGFVLSPLGNNNDSPTKKGILYVPVKNQDVKTGQGFKRVAVVEDFFSIIYNMHVSAPEGDGRPPKHAGQKRTYRAVLGPLNAYQDVRTPPASEIYDPLSPG
;
A
#
# COMPACT_ATOMS: atom_id res chain seq x y z
N MET A 1 -18.22 -21.81 -50.18
CA MET A 1 -17.28 -20.72 -49.83
C MET A 1 -17.69 -20.17 -48.47
N SER A 2 -16.72 -20.09 -47.57
CA SER A 2 -16.83 -19.90 -46.12
C SER A 2 -17.32 -18.52 -45.69
N ALA A 3 -17.97 -18.45 -44.53
CA ALA A 3 -17.91 -17.28 -43.66
C ALA A 3 -17.90 -17.75 -42.19
N ALA A 4 -16.70 -17.84 -41.61
CA ALA A 4 -16.51 -18.01 -40.19
C ALA A 4 -16.71 -16.64 -39.52
N GLY A 5 -17.71 -16.56 -38.62
CA GLY A 5 -17.88 -15.41 -37.74
C GLY A 5 -16.84 -15.44 -36.63
N THR A 6 -15.92 -14.49 -36.65
CA THR A 6 -14.90 -14.28 -35.62
C THR A 6 -15.54 -13.90 -34.30
N VAL A 7 -15.29 -14.73 -33.28
CA VAL A 7 -15.62 -14.46 -31.88
C VAL A 7 -14.50 -13.67 -31.20
N GLY A 8 -14.89 -12.60 -30.50
CA GLY A 8 -14.26 -12.16 -29.24
C GLY A 8 -13.02 -11.26 -29.31
N ALA A 9 -13.21 -9.95 -29.06
CA ALA A 9 -12.14 -9.07 -28.59
C ALA A 9 -12.69 -7.84 -27.84
N GLU A 10 -13.02 -7.96 -26.55
CA GLU A 10 -13.15 -6.76 -25.69
C GLU A 10 -13.02 -7.07 -24.19
N ARG A 11 -11.78 -7.18 -23.69
CA ARG A 11 -11.42 -7.10 -22.25
C ARG A 11 -9.98 -6.57 -22.03
N ASP A 12 -9.55 -5.55 -22.78
CA ASP A 12 -8.17 -5.03 -22.71
C ASP A 12 -8.03 -3.69 -21.94
N GLY A 13 -9.08 -2.85 -21.92
CA GLY A 13 -9.01 -1.49 -21.33
C GLY A 13 -8.79 -1.41 -19.80
N GLY A 14 -9.16 -2.45 -19.05
CA GLY A 14 -9.02 -2.43 -17.57
C GLY A 14 -7.58 -2.66 -17.08
N LYS A 15 -6.73 -3.30 -17.88
CA LYS A 15 -5.32 -3.55 -17.50
C LYS A 15 -4.47 -2.30 -17.69
N SER A 16 -4.73 -1.52 -18.74
CA SER A 16 -3.96 -0.30 -19.05
C SER A 16 -4.17 0.82 -18.03
N GLN A 17 -5.41 1.03 -17.56
CA GLN A 17 -5.71 2.03 -16.54
C GLN A 17 -5.06 1.68 -15.18
N ARG A 18 -5.16 0.41 -14.75
CA ARG A 18 -4.52 -0.06 -13.51
C ARG A 18 -3.00 0.10 -13.57
N GLU A 19 -2.39 -0.21 -14.70
CA GLU A 19 -0.94 -0.07 -14.89
C GLU A 19 -0.51 1.40 -14.85
N HIS A 20 -1.29 2.30 -15.46
CA HIS A 20 -1.03 3.73 -15.38
C HIS A 20 -1.08 4.24 -13.93
N MET A 21 -2.16 3.92 -13.20
CA MET A 21 -2.31 4.28 -11.79
C MET A 21 -1.19 3.71 -10.92
N TYR A 22 -0.79 2.46 -11.19
CA TYR A 22 0.31 1.82 -10.49
C TYR A 22 1.61 2.62 -10.70
N ARG A 23 1.97 2.97 -11.93
CA ARG A 23 3.24 3.67 -12.22
C ARG A 23 3.33 5.05 -11.57
N GLU A 24 2.26 5.83 -11.64
CA GLU A 24 2.21 7.16 -11.01
C GLU A 24 2.30 7.05 -9.49
N PHE A 25 1.47 6.20 -8.89
CA PHE A 25 1.46 5.98 -7.44
C PHE A 25 2.81 5.43 -6.95
N GLN A 26 3.38 4.48 -7.68
CA GLN A 26 4.60 3.79 -7.31
C GLN A 26 5.79 4.76 -7.24
N THR A 27 5.90 5.66 -8.21
CA THR A 27 6.92 6.71 -8.23
C THR A 27 6.79 7.62 -7.02
N TRP A 28 5.58 8.11 -6.75
CA TRP A 28 5.30 8.96 -5.60
C TRP A 28 5.53 8.24 -4.26
N ALA A 29 5.12 6.98 -4.14
CA ALA A 29 5.21 6.19 -2.92
C ALA A 29 6.66 5.90 -2.53
N VAL A 30 7.51 5.55 -3.50
CA VAL A 30 8.96 5.35 -3.24
C VAL A 30 9.63 6.67 -2.86
N GLN A 31 9.27 7.79 -3.48
CA GLN A 31 9.81 9.09 -3.10
C GLN A 31 9.41 9.51 -1.68
N THR A 32 8.17 9.21 -1.28
CA THR A 32 7.59 9.63 0.01
C THR A 32 7.95 8.70 1.16
N TYR A 33 7.91 7.39 0.92
CA TYR A 33 8.04 6.34 1.94
C TYR A 33 9.24 5.41 1.74
N GLY A 34 10.06 5.63 0.70
CA GLY A 34 11.26 4.85 0.44
C GLY A 34 12.37 5.06 1.46
N ASP A 35 13.54 4.50 1.13
CA ASP A 35 14.62 4.30 2.10
C ASP A 35 15.33 5.57 2.59
N SER A 36 15.12 6.70 1.91
CA SER A 36 15.63 8.02 2.28
C SER A 36 14.78 8.73 3.34
N GLY A 37 13.55 8.27 3.57
CA GLY A 37 12.62 8.87 4.53
C GLY A 37 12.78 8.33 5.97
N LYS A 38 12.31 9.10 6.96
CA LYS A 38 12.19 8.67 8.37
C LYS A 38 10.87 7.92 8.60
N THR A 39 10.68 6.79 7.92
CA THR A 39 9.41 6.05 7.90
C THR A 39 9.52 4.68 8.57
N LYS A 40 8.36 4.05 8.81
CA LYS A 40 8.26 2.66 9.33
C LYS A 40 8.08 1.63 8.21
N THR A 41 8.64 1.92 7.03
CA THR A 41 8.49 1.14 5.80
C THR A 41 9.86 0.77 5.25
N VAL A 42 9.91 -0.22 4.35
CA VAL A 42 11.13 -0.58 3.63
C VAL A 42 10.84 -0.68 2.13
N THR A 43 11.82 -0.41 1.29
CA THR A 43 11.73 -0.80 -0.12
C THR A 43 11.88 -2.31 -0.28
N ARG A 44 11.46 -2.85 -1.41
CA ARG A 44 11.66 -4.24 -1.82
C ARG A 44 13.14 -4.60 -1.85
N LYS A 45 13.98 -3.68 -2.32
CA LYS A 45 15.44 -3.87 -2.34
C LYS A 45 15.99 -4.05 -0.93
N LYS A 46 15.59 -3.18 0.01
CA LYS A 46 16.01 -3.28 1.41
C LYS A 46 15.43 -4.53 2.08
N TYR A 47 14.16 -4.86 1.83
CA TYR A 47 13.51 -6.09 2.31
C TYR A 47 14.30 -7.35 1.92
N ARG A 48 14.65 -7.49 0.63
CA ARG A 48 15.44 -8.63 0.13
C ARG A 48 16.84 -8.69 0.73
N ARG A 49 17.45 -7.53 1.00
CA ARG A 49 18.75 -7.48 1.68
C ARG A 49 18.66 -7.96 3.12
N ILE A 50 17.67 -7.47 3.88
CA ILE A 50 17.44 -7.94 5.26
C ILE A 50 17.19 -9.46 5.28
N THR A 51 16.39 -9.96 4.34
CA THR A 51 16.10 -11.39 4.21
C THR A 51 17.36 -12.21 3.99
N ARG A 52 18.21 -11.83 3.01
CA ARG A 52 19.49 -12.51 2.74
C ARG A 52 20.43 -12.48 3.94
N TYR A 53 20.52 -11.35 4.63
CA TYR A 53 21.32 -11.26 5.85
C TYR A 53 20.81 -12.20 6.96
N LEU A 54 19.50 -12.27 7.19
CA LEU A 54 18.92 -13.15 8.19
C LEU A 54 19.00 -14.64 7.81
N SER A 55 18.99 -14.97 6.51
CA SER A 55 19.20 -16.33 6.02
C SER A 55 20.66 -16.79 6.11
N GLY A 56 21.61 -15.88 6.35
CA GLY A 56 23.05 -16.19 6.40
C GLY A 56 23.77 -16.06 5.06
N ASP A 57 23.09 -15.66 3.98
CA ASP A 57 23.67 -15.51 2.64
C ASP A 57 24.58 -14.26 2.52
N GLU A 58 24.39 -13.24 3.38
CA GLU A 58 25.22 -12.02 3.39
C GLU A 58 26.29 -12.12 4.49
N LYS A 59 27.55 -12.32 4.08
CA LYS A 59 28.68 -12.45 5.01
C LYS A 59 28.89 -11.18 5.86
N PRO A 60 29.22 -11.33 7.15
CA PRO A 60 29.73 -10.26 7.99
C PRO A 60 30.96 -9.56 7.39
N THR A 61 30.86 -8.27 7.09
CA THR A 61 32.01 -7.44 6.66
C THR A 61 32.02 -6.11 7.41
N THR A 62 33.10 -5.33 7.27
CA THR A 62 33.21 -3.99 7.89
C THR A 62 32.28 -2.99 7.20
N ASP A 63 32.18 -3.07 5.88
CA ASP A 63 31.33 -2.27 5.00
C ASP A 63 29.82 -2.44 5.26
N ASN A 64 29.38 -3.59 5.80
CA ASN A 64 27.99 -3.81 6.19
C ASN A 64 27.72 -3.68 7.70
N ALA A 65 28.68 -3.26 8.52
CA ALA A 65 28.52 -3.18 9.98
C ALA A 65 27.36 -2.28 10.44
N LYS A 66 27.20 -1.09 9.83
CA LYS A 66 26.08 -0.18 10.12
C LYS A 66 24.73 -0.81 9.81
N PHE A 67 24.64 -1.50 8.66
CA PHE A 67 23.43 -2.20 8.25
C PHE A 67 23.09 -3.32 9.24
N ARG A 68 24.06 -4.15 9.61
CA ARG A 68 23.89 -5.25 10.59
C ARG A 68 23.45 -4.73 11.95
N PHE A 69 24.10 -3.68 12.44
CA PHE A 69 23.73 -3.05 13.71
C PHE A 69 22.28 -2.55 13.67
N TRP A 70 21.88 -1.87 12.59
CA TRP A 70 20.50 -1.41 12.41
C TRP A 70 19.50 -2.58 12.36
N VAL A 71 19.79 -3.63 11.59
CA VAL A 71 18.90 -4.81 11.49
C VAL A 71 18.70 -5.45 12.86
N LYS A 72 19.79 -5.70 13.59
CA LYS A 72 19.73 -6.27 14.95
C LYS A 72 18.98 -5.36 15.92
N SER A 73 19.24 -4.06 15.87
CA SER A 73 18.60 -3.07 16.76
C SER A 73 17.08 -2.95 16.54
N LYS A 74 16.61 -3.19 15.30
CA LYS A 74 15.17 -3.22 14.99
C LYS A 74 14.51 -4.55 15.36
N GLY A 75 15.29 -5.60 15.57
CA GLY A 75 14.76 -6.93 15.93
C GLY A 75 14.05 -7.61 14.76
N PHE A 76 14.49 -7.39 13.53
CA PHE A 76 13.91 -8.09 12.39
C PHE A 76 14.08 -9.61 12.54
N VAL A 77 13.02 -10.36 12.25
CA VAL A 77 13.04 -11.83 12.23
C VAL A 77 12.36 -12.32 10.95
N LEU A 78 12.90 -13.39 10.35
CA LEU A 78 12.15 -14.16 9.37
C LEU A 78 11.05 -14.94 10.09
N SER A 79 9.93 -15.22 9.41
CA SER A 79 8.72 -15.84 9.98
C SER A 79 9.08 -16.84 11.08
N PRO A 80 8.84 -16.51 12.36
CA PRO A 80 9.27 -17.36 13.47
C PRO A 80 8.54 -18.71 13.48
N LEU A 81 7.40 -18.79 12.78
CA LEU A 81 6.56 -19.98 12.61
C LEU A 81 7.01 -20.86 11.44
N GLY A 82 8.32 -20.94 11.17
CA GLY A 82 8.88 -21.95 10.29
C GLY A 82 8.77 -23.36 10.88
N ASN A 83 7.57 -23.76 11.30
CA ASN A 83 7.26 -25.16 11.54
C ASN A 83 7.27 -25.84 10.16
N ASN A 84 7.77 -27.06 10.07
CA ASN A 84 7.90 -27.82 8.82
C ASN A 84 6.59 -28.04 8.03
N ASN A 85 5.46 -27.55 8.56
CA ASN A 85 4.12 -27.60 7.97
C ASN A 85 3.64 -26.25 7.38
N ASP A 86 4.43 -25.17 7.43
CA ASP A 86 4.04 -23.91 6.79
C ASP A 86 4.27 -23.97 5.28
N SER A 87 3.30 -23.44 4.53
CA SER A 87 3.34 -23.41 3.06
C SER A 87 4.68 -22.81 2.59
N PRO A 88 5.33 -23.38 1.55
CA PRO A 88 6.58 -22.84 1.01
C PRO A 88 6.47 -21.36 0.62
N THR A 89 5.25 -20.85 0.42
CA THR A 89 4.95 -19.45 0.13
C THR A 89 5.12 -18.49 1.32
N LYS A 90 5.18 -18.98 2.58
CA LYS A 90 5.36 -18.13 3.78
C LYS A 90 6.79 -18.13 4.33
N LYS A 91 7.66 -19.00 3.80
CA LYS A 91 9.09 -18.96 4.11
C LYS A 91 9.67 -17.64 3.60
N GLY A 92 10.35 -16.89 4.47
CA GLY A 92 11.00 -15.62 4.11
C GLY A 92 10.14 -14.36 4.29
N ILE A 93 8.98 -14.45 4.97
CA ILE A 93 8.25 -13.24 5.38
C ILE A 93 8.97 -12.57 6.55
N LEU A 94 9.22 -11.26 6.47
CA LEU A 94 9.93 -10.48 7.48
C LEU A 94 8.96 -9.87 8.52
N TYR A 95 9.33 -9.96 9.79
CA TYR A 95 8.56 -9.45 10.92
C TYR A 95 9.40 -8.57 11.85
N VAL A 96 8.72 -7.77 12.67
CA VAL A 96 9.30 -6.92 13.72
C VAL A 96 8.51 -7.11 15.02
N PRO A 97 9.17 -7.21 16.19
CA PRO A 97 8.51 -7.30 17.47
C PRO A 97 7.73 -6.02 17.81
N VAL A 98 6.61 -6.18 18.52
CA VAL A 98 5.79 -5.07 19.02
C VAL A 98 6.19 -4.80 20.48
N LYS A 99 6.64 -3.57 20.78
CA LYS A 99 7.22 -3.22 22.09
C LYS A 99 6.24 -3.24 23.28
N ASN A 100 4.94 -3.41 23.05
CA ASN A 100 3.92 -3.57 24.09
C ASN A 100 3.21 -4.89 23.85
N GLN A 101 3.71 -5.98 24.43
CA GLN A 101 3.03 -7.27 24.37
C GLN A 101 1.92 -7.30 25.43
N ASP A 102 0.70 -7.61 24.99
CA ASP A 102 -0.25 -8.27 25.88
C ASP A 102 -0.04 -9.78 25.71
N VAL A 103 0.49 -10.43 26.75
CA VAL A 103 0.86 -11.85 26.79
C VAL A 103 -0.33 -12.75 26.43
N LYS A 104 -1.56 -12.24 26.50
CA LYS A 104 -2.80 -12.98 26.25
C LYS A 104 -3.18 -13.17 24.77
N THR A 105 -2.66 -12.36 23.84
CA THR A 105 -3.15 -12.35 22.43
C THR A 105 -2.22 -12.99 21.40
N GLY A 106 -1.00 -13.38 21.77
CA GLY A 106 -0.04 -13.99 20.83
C GLY A 106 0.46 -13.05 19.72
N GLN A 107 0.06 -11.77 19.70
CA GLN A 107 0.46 -10.79 18.68
C GLN A 107 1.80 -10.13 19.00
N GLY A 108 2.85 -10.93 19.19
CA GLY A 108 4.19 -10.44 19.50
C GLY A 108 4.92 -9.79 18.31
N PHE A 109 4.46 -10.04 17.09
CA PHE A 109 5.17 -9.67 15.85
C PHE A 109 4.22 -9.09 14.80
N LYS A 110 4.71 -8.12 14.02
CA LYS A 110 4.01 -7.52 12.87
C LYS A 110 4.82 -7.72 11.60
N ARG A 111 4.15 -7.98 10.47
CA ARG A 111 4.78 -8.08 9.15
C ARG A 111 5.39 -6.73 8.76
N VAL A 112 6.55 -6.77 8.12
CA VAL A 112 7.21 -5.58 7.60
C VAL A 112 6.43 -5.03 6.41
N ALA A 113 6.07 -3.76 6.48
CA ALA A 113 5.41 -3.03 5.40
C ALA A 113 6.41 -2.70 4.29
N VAL A 114 6.13 -3.17 3.07
CA VAL A 114 6.94 -2.89 1.89
C VAL A 114 6.24 -1.86 1.01
N VAL A 115 6.94 -0.78 0.67
CA VAL A 115 6.36 0.39 -0.01
C VAL A 115 5.70 -0.01 -1.33
N GLU A 116 6.33 -0.90 -2.08
CA GLU A 116 5.87 -1.34 -3.39
C GLU A 116 4.59 -2.21 -3.32
N ASP A 117 4.23 -2.73 -2.14
CA ASP A 117 2.95 -3.43 -1.96
C ASP A 117 1.79 -2.47 -1.64
N PHE A 118 2.06 -1.18 -1.41
CA PHE A 118 1.03 -0.24 -0.98
C PHE A 118 -0.05 -0.07 -2.04
N PHE A 119 0.32 -0.06 -3.32
CA PHE A 119 -0.65 0.08 -4.39
C PHE A 119 -1.67 -1.06 -4.37
N SER A 120 -1.22 -2.32 -4.32
CA SER A 120 -2.13 -3.47 -4.32
C SER A 120 -3.01 -3.50 -3.07
N ILE A 121 -2.46 -3.14 -1.91
CA ILE A 121 -3.22 -3.03 -0.66
C ILE A 121 -4.31 -1.96 -0.78
N ILE A 122 -3.95 -0.74 -1.23
CA ILE A 122 -4.87 0.39 -1.29
C ILE A 122 -5.91 0.20 -2.39
N TYR A 123 -5.47 -0.21 -3.58
CA TYR A 123 -6.34 -0.46 -4.74
C TYR A 123 -7.39 -1.54 -4.45
N ASN A 124 -6.98 -2.67 -3.86
CA ASN A 124 -7.92 -3.72 -3.48
C ASN A 124 -8.93 -3.25 -2.42
N MET A 125 -8.51 -2.40 -1.49
CA MET A 125 -9.39 -1.87 -0.43
C MET A 125 -10.31 -0.74 -0.90
N HIS A 126 -9.91 0.08 -1.87
CA HIS A 126 -10.59 1.35 -2.19
C HIS A 126 -11.13 1.43 -3.63
N VAL A 127 -10.62 0.62 -4.56
CA VAL A 127 -10.93 0.73 -5.99
C VAL A 127 -11.54 -0.55 -6.55
N SER A 128 -11.16 -1.73 -6.03
CA SER A 128 -11.71 -3.03 -6.49
C SER A 128 -12.84 -3.60 -5.62
N ALA A 129 -13.23 -2.93 -4.53
CA ALA A 129 -14.42 -3.34 -3.78
C ALA A 129 -15.68 -3.02 -4.61
N PRO A 130 -16.55 -4.00 -4.86
CA PRO A 130 -17.53 -3.95 -5.94
C PRO A 130 -18.66 -2.96 -5.67
N GLU A 131 -19.17 -2.44 -6.79
CA GLU A 131 -20.38 -1.65 -7.02
C GLU A 131 -21.67 -2.31 -6.49
N GLY A 132 -21.73 -2.65 -5.20
CA GLY A 132 -22.76 -3.53 -4.66
C GLY A 132 -23.88 -2.88 -3.87
N ASP A 133 -23.80 -1.60 -3.48
CA ASP A 133 -24.79 -1.10 -2.52
C ASP A 133 -25.03 0.43 -2.52
N GLY A 134 -24.70 1.13 -3.61
CA GLY A 134 -24.99 2.57 -3.76
C GLY A 134 -24.47 3.49 -2.64
N ARG A 135 -23.64 2.96 -1.74
CA ARG A 135 -23.15 3.64 -0.56
C ARG A 135 -21.69 4.02 -0.81
N PRO A 136 -21.35 5.31 -0.73
CA PRO A 136 -19.97 5.74 -0.89
C PRO A 136 -19.10 4.98 0.12
N PRO A 137 -17.91 4.48 -0.29
CA PRO A 137 -17.02 3.75 0.61
C PRO A 137 -16.81 4.57 1.89
N LYS A 138 -17.17 4.03 3.06
CA LYS A 138 -17.01 4.74 4.34
C LYS A 138 -15.54 5.10 4.53
N HIS A 139 -15.23 6.39 4.36
CA HIS A 139 -13.88 6.94 4.33
C HIS A 139 -13.18 6.77 5.69
N ALA A 140 -12.37 5.72 5.84
CA ALA A 140 -11.50 5.52 7.00
C ALA A 140 -10.01 5.53 6.60
N GLY A 141 -9.64 6.39 5.66
CA GLY A 141 -8.26 6.53 5.14
C GLY A 141 -7.72 7.96 5.27
N GLN A 142 -6.40 8.09 5.37
CA GLN A 142 -5.72 9.39 5.44
C GLN A 142 -5.87 10.14 4.10
N LYS A 143 -6.43 11.36 4.11
CA LYS A 143 -6.81 12.16 2.92
C LYS A 143 -5.72 12.32 1.84
N ARG A 144 -4.44 12.29 2.22
CA ARG A 144 -3.30 12.38 1.28
C ARG A 144 -3.12 11.10 0.44
N THR A 145 -3.40 9.93 1.00
CA THR A 145 -3.21 8.64 0.33
C THR A 145 -4.22 8.44 -0.81
N TYR A 146 -5.44 8.95 -0.65
CA TYR A 146 -6.50 8.89 -1.66
C TYR A 146 -6.14 9.67 -2.94
N ARG A 147 -5.66 10.92 -2.78
CA ARG A 147 -5.28 11.78 -3.92
C ARG A 147 -4.15 11.21 -4.76
N ALA A 148 -3.24 10.47 -4.13
CA ALA A 148 -2.13 9.82 -4.83
C ALA A 148 -2.58 8.65 -5.71
N VAL A 149 -3.69 7.99 -5.37
CA VAL A 149 -4.19 6.82 -6.13
C VAL A 149 -5.15 7.23 -7.24
N LEU A 150 -5.95 8.28 -7.04
CA LEU A 150 -6.98 8.69 -8.01
C LEU A 150 -6.57 9.87 -8.90
N GLY A 151 -5.38 10.44 -8.67
CA GLY A 151 -4.90 11.62 -9.39
C GLY A 151 -5.66 12.91 -9.04
N PRO A 152 -5.20 14.06 -9.55
CA PRO A 152 -5.80 15.37 -9.27
C PRO A 152 -7.17 15.61 -9.95
N LEU A 153 -7.61 14.76 -10.87
CA LEU A 153 -8.80 15.01 -11.69
C LEU A 153 -10.15 14.67 -11.04
N ASN A 154 -10.19 13.96 -9.91
CA ASN A 154 -11.44 13.64 -9.20
C ASN A 154 -11.66 14.47 -7.92
N ALA A 155 -11.05 15.65 -7.82
CA ALA A 155 -11.30 16.58 -6.72
C ALA A 155 -12.57 17.45 -6.91
N TYR A 156 -13.34 17.24 -7.99
CA TYR A 156 -14.54 18.01 -8.31
C TYR A 156 -15.80 17.14 -8.22
N GLN A 157 -16.25 16.90 -6.99
CA GLN A 157 -17.66 16.72 -6.64
C GLN A 157 -17.77 16.74 -5.11
N ASP A 158 -17.37 17.87 -4.53
CA ASP A 158 -17.90 18.27 -3.22
C ASP A 158 -19.25 18.95 -3.50
N VAL A 159 -20.26 18.13 -3.77
CA VAL A 159 -21.63 18.57 -4.01
C VAL A 159 -22.24 18.90 -2.65
N ARG A 160 -21.83 20.02 -2.01
CA ARG A 160 -22.52 20.56 -0.81
C ARG A 160 -22.07 21.95 -0.32
N THR A 161 -21.65 22.83 -1.21
CA THR A 161 -21.67 24.27 -0.92
C THR A 161 -22.38 25.00 -2.05
N PRO A 162 -23.59 25.54 -1.84
CA PRO A 162 -24.16 26.48 -2.81
C PRO A 162 -23.21 27.67 -2.96
N PRO A 163 -23.08 28.24 -4.17
CA PRO A 163 -22.29 29.46 -4.37
C PRO A 163 -22.86 30.59 -3.50
N ALA A 164 -21.98 31.44 -2.98
CA ALA A 164 -22.28 32.54 -2.08
C ALA A 164 -23.10 33.69 -2.71
N SER A 165 -23.91 33.42 -3.74
CA SER A 165 -24.77 34.38 -4.43
C SER A 165 -26.25 34.26 -4.05
N GLU A 166 -26.61 33.43 -3.06
CA GLU A 166 -28.00 33.20 -2.65
C GLU A 166 -28.27 33.59 -1.18
N ILE A 167 -27.52 34.54 -0.63
CA ILE A 167 -27.95 35.26 0.57
C ILE A 167 -28.90 36.37 0.11
N TYR A 168 -30.18 36.02 0.04
CA TYR A 168 -31.28 36.99 0.03
C TYR A 168 -31.18 37.82 1.33
N ASP A 169 -31.10 39.14 1.20
CA ASP A 169 -31.13 40.09 2.31
C ASP A 169 -32.59 40.52 2.53
N PRO A 170 -33.28 40.11 3.62
CA PRO A 170 -34.68 40.45 3.83
C PRO A 170 -34.78 41.68 4.74
N LEU A 171 -34.30 42.85 4.32
CA LEU A 171 -34.58 44.11 5.01
C LEU A 171 -34.78 45.27 4.01
N SER A 172 -36.01 45.36 3.50
CA SER A 172 -36.57 46.61 3.00
C SER A 172 -37.33 47.28 4.16
N PRO A 173 -37.14 48.60 4.38
CA PRO A 173 -38.23 49.45 4.83
C PRO A 173 -38.65 50.39 3.68
N GLY A 174 -39.94 50.71 3.67
CA GLY A 174 -40.62 51.49 2.62
C GLY A 174 -40.35 52.99 2.62
#